data_AF-A0AAP7ZQB2-F1
#
_entry.id   AF-A0AAP7ZQB2-F1
#
_cell.length_a   1.000
_cell.length_b   1.000
_cell.length_c   1.000
_cell.angle_alpha   90.00
_cell.angle_beta   90.00
_cell.angle_gamma   90.00
#
_symmetry.space_group_name_H-M   'P 1'
#
loop_
_entity.id
_entity.type
_entity.pdbx_description
1 polymer ?
#
loop_
_entity_poly.entity_id
_entity_poly.type
_entity_poly.pdbx_seq_one_letter_code
_entity_poly.pdbx_strand_id
1 'polypeptide(L)'
;MKRVPDSWYDMKLVAKDGEDILADIDDIGIRELRDNHLIWSSWGGHESLRDILEINSELPFRMLRLQNSNALRLFFLSLLWRAGASHLSDFRHVVLTPVEIEDLRERILNRDPGAPQDYPIILHQISTRGAHHNRAPILEEDTITVEGQPEHKVVYVRFYFEGLVARIHLGNRSQLPDYFSKLGINDRYEFVVYLHEFDNSRTKDNLVSMMQDYTERRGAGAY
;
A
#
# COMPACT_ATOMS: atom_id res chain seq x y z
N MET A 1 -11.30 -19.93 -13.73
CA MET A 1 -11.06 -18.71 -12.95
C MET A 1 -10.19 -17.80 -13.82
N LYS A 2 -10.76 -16.75 -14.41
CA LYS A 2 -10.01 -15.82 -15.29
C LYS A 2 -9.03 -15.06 -14.38
N ARG A 3 -7.72 -15.24 -14.58
CA ARG A 3 -6.68 -14.37 -14.00
C ARG A 3 -7.04 -12.94 -14.40
N VAL A 4 -7.29 -12.08 -13.42
CA VAL A 4 -7.26 -10.64 -13.64
C VAL A 4 -5.83 -10.34 -14.17
N PRO A 5 -5.66 -9.62 -15.28
CA PRO A 5 -4.33 -9.30 -15.79
C PRO A 5 -3.50 -8.65 -14.69
N ASP A 6 -2.21 -8.93 -14.65
CA ASP A 6 -1.22 -8.31 -13.76
C ASP A 6 -1.09 -6.81 -14.08
N SER A 7 -2.15 -6.02 -13.78
CA SER A 7 -2.41 -4.71 -14.42
C SER A 7 -1.43 -3.60 -14.04
N TRP A 8 -0.48 -3.91 -13.16
CA TRP A 8 0.54 -2.99 -12.65
C TRP A 8 1.94 -3.25 -13.23
N TYR A 9 2.08 -4.22 -14.13
CA TYR A 9 3.37 -4.56 -14.73
C TYR A 9 3.56 -3.86 -16.09
N ASP A 10 4.45 -2.86 -16.13
CA ASP A 10 4.82 -2.16 -17.36
C ASP A 10 6.08 -2.78 -17.96
N MET A 11 5.91 -3.71 -18.90
CA MET A 11 7.02 -4.41 -19.57
C MET A 11 7.95 -3.51 -20.40
N LYS A 12 7.66 -2.21 -20.53
CA LYS A 12 8.48 -1.24 -21.27
C LYS A 12 9.21 -0.26 -20.36
N LEU A 13 9.06 -0.40 -19.03
CA LEU A 13 9.62 0.54 -18.09
C LEU A 13 11.14 0.42 -17.96
N VAL A 14 11.67 -0.81 -17.98
CA VAL A 14 13.10 -1.08 -17.81
C VAL A 14 13.64 -2.09 -18.83
N ALA A 15 14.97 -2.13 -18.96
CA ALA A 15 15.66 -3.21 -19.65
C ALA A 15 15.62 -4.50 -18.81
N LYS A 16 16.02 -5.63 -19.41
CA LYS A 16 16.00 -6.95 -18.77
C LYS A 16 16.71 -6.98 -17.40
N ASP A 17 17.88 -6.38 -17.30
CA ASP A 17 18.62 -6.32 -16.03
C ASP A 17 17.84 -5.56 -14.94
N GLY A 18 17.06 -4.56 -15.32
CA GLY A 18 16.15 -3.86 -14.41
C GLY A 18 14.96 -4.71 -14.00
N GLU A 19 14.39 -5.49 -14.93
CA GLU A 19 13.32 -6.44 -14.60
C GLU A 19 13.79 -7.48 -13.58
N ASP A 20 15.03 -7.96 -13.71
CA ASP A 20 15.60 -8.93 -12.78
C ASP A 20 15.78 -8.34 -11.36
N ILE A 21 16.20 -7.07 -11.25
CA ILE A 21 16.26 -6.35 -9.97
C ILE A 21 14.86 -6.22 -9.34
N LEU A 22 13.86 -5.84 -10.13
CA LEU A 22 12.50 -5.67 -9.64
C LEU A 22 11.88 -7.00 -9.22
N ALA A 23 12.10 -8.07 -9.99
CA ALA A 23 11.63 -9.41 -9.66
C ALA A 23 12.20 -9.91 -8.33
N ASP A 24 13.51 -9.73 -8.09
CA ASP A 24 14.12 -10.08 -6.81
C ASP A 24 13.49 -9.33 -5.63
N ILE A 25 13.22 -8.04 -5.80
CA ILE A 25 12.58 -7.19 -4.77
C ILE A 25 11.15 -7.67 -4.52
N ASP A 26 10.41 -7.99 -5.58
CA ASP A 26 9.03 -8.47 -5.51
C ASP A 26 8.94 -9.83 -4.81
N ASP A 27 9.81 -10.78 -5.15
CA ASP A 27 9.84 -12.11 -4.54
C ASP A 27 10.08 -12.03 -3.03
N ILE A 28 11.00 -11.17 -2.59
CA ILE A 28 11.28 -10.98 -1.16
C ILE A 28 10.12 -10.24 -0.48
N GLY A 29 9.61 -9.17 -1.09
CA GLY A 29 8.50 -8.39 -0.54
C GLY A 29 7.22 -9.19 -0.39
N ILE A 30 6.83 -9.96 -1.41
CA ILE A 30 5.66 -10.85 -1.39
C ILE A 30 5.81 -11.92 -0.32
N ARG A 31 7.02 -12.47 -0.14
CA ARG A 31 7.29 -13.43 0.94
C ARG A 31 7.05 -12.80 2.32
N GLU A 32 7.60 -11.61 2.57
CA GLU A 32 7.36 -10.87 3.82
C GLU A 32 5.87 -10.57 4.05
N LEU A 33 5.12 -10.21 3.00
CA LEU A 33 3.66 -10.03 3.12
C LEU A 33 2.94 -11.32 3.53
N ARG A 34 3.33 -12.45 2.93
CA ARG A 34 2.71 -13.75 3.18
C ARG A 34 3.02 -14.27 4.57
N ASP A 35 4.31 -14.28 4.94
CA ASP A 35 4.83 -14.82 6.20
C ASP A 35 4.25 -14.08 7.41
N ASN A 36 3.86 -12.81 7.25
CA ASN A 36 3.28 -11.99 8.31
C ASN A 36 1.74 -11.88 8.26
N HIS A 37 1.09 -12.69 7.42
CA HIS A 37 -0.36 -12.69 7.20
C HIS A 37 -0.93 -11.32 6.80
N LEU A 38 -0.18 -10.49 6.08
CA LEU A 38 -0.58 -9.13 5.71
C LEU A 38 -1.59 -9.11 4.55
N ILE A 39 -1.66 -10.17 3.74
CA ILE A 39 -2.55 -10.29 2.57
C ILE A 39 -3.44 -11.53 2.68
N TRP A 40 -4.66 -11.47 2.16
CA TRP A 40 -5.66 -12.56 2.27
C TRP A 40 -5.21 -13.89 1.67
N SER A 41 -4.33 -13.87 0.66
CA SER A 41 -3.84 -15.09 0.02
C SER A 41 -2.97 -15.94 0.94
N SER A 42 -2.42 -15.39 2.04
CA SER A 42 -1.68 -16.16 3.05
C SER A 42 -2.52 -16.58 4.27
N TRP A 43 -3.83 -16.41 4.22
CA TRP A 43 -4.71 -16.72 5.35
C TRP A 43 -5.16 -18.18 5.40
N GLY A 44 -4.70 -19.05 4.51
CA GLY A 44 -4.94 -20.50 4.61
C GLY A 44 -6.41 -20.94 4.61
N GLY A 45 -7.34 -20.10 4.14
CA GLY A 45 -8.78 -20.37 4.14
C GLY A 45 -9.54 -19.82 5.36
N HIS A 46 -8.84 -19.19 6.31
CA HIS A 46 -9.49 -18.45 7.40
C HIS A 46 -10.19 -17.19 6.88
N GLU A 47 -11.37 -16.90 7.44
CA GLU A 47 -12.19 -15.74 7.08
C GLU A 47 -11.81 -14.47 7.88
N SER A 48 -11.11 -14.66 9.01
CA SER A 48 -10.70 -13.59 9.93
C SER A 48 -9.22 -13.70 10.27
N LEU A 49 -8.52 -12.56 10.22
CA LEU A 49 -7.15 -12.43 10.69
C LEU A 49 -7.05 -12.72 12.19
N ARG A 50 -8.09 -12.39 12.96
CA ARG A 50 -8.11 -12.59 14.41
C ARG A 50 -8.03 -14.07 14.76
N ASP A 51 -8.68 -14.92 13.97
CA ASP A 51 -8.65 -16.37 14.14
C ASP A 51 -7.25 -16.93 13.87
N ILE A 52 -6.56 -16.38 12.88
CA ILE A 52 -5.19 -16.80 12.52
C ILE A 52 -4.20 -16.42 13.62
N LEU A 53 -4.32 -15.19 14.13
CA LEU A 53 -3.38 -14.66 15.13
C LEU A 53 -3.76 -15.03 16.57
N GLU A 54 -4.89 -15.73 16.76
CA GLU A 54 -5.46 -16.05 18.08
C GLU A 54 -5.63 -14.80 18.98
N ILE A 55 -5.97 -13.66 18.37
CA ILE A 55 -6.09 -12.38 19.09
C ILE A 55 -7.54 -12.18 19.56
N ASN A 56 -7.75 -12.26 20.88
CA ASN A 56 -9.04 -11.99 21.53
C ASN A 56 -9.33 -10.49 21.79
N SER A 57 -8.43 -9.60 21.36
CA SER A 57 -8.51 -8.16 21.66
C SER A 57 -9.17 -7.38 20.52
N GLU A 58 -10.22 -6.60 20.80
CA GLU A 58 -10.91 -5.75 19.80
C GLU A 58 -10.13 -4.48 19.40
N LEU A 59 -8.84 -4.40 19.75
CA LEU A 59 -8.03 -3.24 19.37
C LEU A 59 -8.07 -3.00 17.85
N PRO A 60 -8.16 -1.73 17.40
CA PRO A 60 -8.22 -1.36 15.99
C PRO A 60 -6.84 -1.39 15.32
N PHE A 61 -5.88 -2.13 15.89
CA PHE A 61 -4.53 -2.28 15.38
C PHE A 61 -3.88 -3.55 15.93
N ARG A 62 -2.82 -4.01 15.25
CA ARG A 62 -1.84 -4.99 15.75
C ARG A 62 -0.44 -4.39 15.69
N MET A 63 0.42 -4.83 16.60
CA MET A 63 1.86 -4.57 16.52
C MET A 63 2.51 -5.65 15.66
N LEU A 64 3.43 -5.27 14.78
CA LEU A 64 4.16 -6.19 13.93
C LEU A 64 5.66 -5.91 13.99
N ARG A 65 6.46 -6.96 14.17
CA ARG A 65 7.90 -6.94 13.99
C ARG A 65 8.28 -7.79 12.79
N LEU A 66 8.95 -7.17 11.83
CA LEU A 66 9.46 -7.88 10.65
C LEU A 66 10.89 -8.34 10.89
N GLN A 67 11.25 -9.47 10.28
CA GLN A 67 12.65 -9.91 10.23
C GLN A 67 13.45 -9.06 9.23
N ASN A 68 12.82 -8.65 8.12
CA ASN A 68 13.45 -7.84 7.09
C ASN A 68 12.59 -6.63 6.69
N SER A 69 12.49 -5.66 7.59
CA SER A 69 11.71 -4.43 7.35
C SER A 69 12.23 -3.64 6.15
N ASN A 70 13.55 -3.59 5.93
CA ASN A 70 14.13 -2.89 4.79
C ASN A 70 13.73 -3.51 3.46
N ALA A 71 13.66 -4.84 3.34
CA ALA A 71 13.19 -5.47 2.12
C ALA A 71 11.72 -5.16 1.85
N LEU A 72 10.85 -5.20 2.86
CA LEU A 72 9.44 -4.86 2.67
C LEU A 72 9.26 -3.36 2.33
N ARG A 73 10.05 -2.47 2.94
CA ARG A 73 10.07 -1.05 2.56
C ARG A 73 10.49 -0.88 1.10
N LEU A 74 11.59 -1.52 0.70
CA LEU A 74 12.11 -1.44 -0.67
C LEU A 74 11.09 -1.94 -1.70
N PHE A 75 10.35 -3.00 -1.36
CA PHE A 75 9.23 -3.49 -2.16
C PHE A 75 8.13 -2.43 -2.37
N PHE A 76 7.69 -1.76 -1.31
CA PHE A 76 6.70 -0.68 -1.47
C PHE A 76 7.26 0.52 -2.24
N LEU A 77 8.53 0.88 -2.04
CA LEU A 77 9.17 1.96 -2.79
C LEU A 77 9.35 1.63 -4.27
N SER A 78 9.61 0.36 -4.61
CA SER A 78 9.68 -0.07 -6.01
C SER A 78 8.32 0.02 -6.70
N LEU A 79 7.22 -0.21 -6.00
CA LEU A 79 5.87 0.01 -6.52
C LEU A 79 5.58 1.51 -6.70
N LEU A 80 5.98 2.35 -5.74
CA LEU A 80 5.82 3.81 -5.87
C LEU A 80 6.58 4.34 -7.08
N TRP A 81 7.83 3.90 -7.26
CA TRP A 81 8.64 4.27 -8.41
C TRP A 81 8.00 3.83 -9.73
N ARG A 82 7.58 2.56 -9.83
CA ARG A 82 6.89 2.03 -11.02
C ARG A 82 5.65 2.84 -11.35
N ALA A 83 4.85 3.18 -10.36
CA ALA A 83 3.65 3.99 -10.55
C ALA A 83 3.97 5.42 -11.01
N GLY A 84 5.03 6.05 -10.49
CA GLY A 84 5.43 7.40 -10.91
C GLY A 84 6.16 7.46 -12.26
N ALA A 85 6.89 6.41 -12.63
CA ALA A 85 7.72 6.37 -13.83
C ALA A 85 7.01 5.76 -15.06
N SER A 86 5.94 4.98 -14.86
CA SER A 86 5.19 4.32 -15.93
C SER A 86 4.17 5.25 -16.61
N HIS A 87 3.86 4.94 -17.87
CA HIS A 87 2.83 5.61 -18.65
C HIS A 87 1.51 4.80 -18.74
N LEU A 88 1.38 3.71 -17.97
CA LEU A 88 0.14 2.94 -17.93
C LEU A 88 -1.03 3.80 -17.43
N SER A 89 -2.21 3.61 -18.05
CA SER A 89 -3.42 4.37 -17.71
C SER A 89 -3.87 4.20 -16.27
N ASP A 90 -3.52 3.07 -15.65
CA ASP A 90 -3.84 2.74 -14.26
C ASP A 90 -3.01 3.57 -13.27
N PHE A 91 -1.87 4.14 -13.68
CA PHE A 91 -1.00 4.95 -12.84
C PHE A 91 -1.13 6.46 -13.07
N ARG A 92 -2.00 6.90 -13.98
CA ARG A 92 -2.18 8.32 -14.32
C ARG A 92 -2.50 9.24 -13.12
N HIS A 93 -2.97 8.66 -12.02
CA HIS A 93 -3.32 9.37 -10.78
C HIS A 93 -2.17 9.43 -9.77
N VAL A 94 -1.00 8.89 -10.10
CA VAL A 94 0.23 8.97 -9.30
C VAL A 94 1.16 9.96 -9.97
N VAL A 95 1.23 11.18 -9.43
CA VAL A 95 2.02 12.27 -10.02
C VAL A 95 3.21 12.60 -9.12
N LEU A 96 4.34 11.95 -9.41
CA LEU A 96 5.62 12.21 -8.77
C LEU A 96 6.43 13.24 -9.56
N THR A 97 7.27 14.00 -8.87
CA THR A 97 8.22 14.93 -9.48
C THR A 97 9.41 14.14 -10.05
N PRO A 98 10.14 14.69 -11.04
CA PRO A 98 11.35 14.05 -11.55
C PRO A 98 12.39 13.75 -10.46
N VAL A 99 12.49 14.61 -9.44
CA VAL A 99 13.41 14.43 -8.31
C VAL A 99 13.03 13.22 -7.46
N GLU A 100 11.74 13.04 -7.16
CA GLU A 100 11.27 11.87 -6.39
C GLU A 100 11.39 10.57 -7.19
N ILE A 101 11.11 10.61 -8.49
CA ILE A 101 11.29 9.44 -9.36
C ILE A 101 12.76 9.03 -9.37
N GLU A 102 13.67 9.98 -9.47
CA GLU A 102 15.11 9.71 -9.49
C GLU A 102 15.63 9.21 -8.14
N ASP A 103 15.22 9.83 -7.02
CA ASP A 103 15.58 9.36 -5.68
C ASP A 103 15.10 7.92 -5.42
N LEU A 104 13.85 7.60 -5.80
CA LEU A 104 13.33 6.25 -5.68
C LEU A 104 14.10 5.25 -6.58
N ARG A 105 14.48 5.67 -7.80
CA ARG A 105 15.28 4.85 -8.73
C ARG A 105 16.63 4.48 -8.11
N GLU A 106 17.32 5.45 -7.51
CA GLU A 106 18.61 5.23 -6.86
C GLU A 106 18.49 4.27 -5.67
N ARG A 107 17.46 4.41 -4.84
CA ARG A 107 17.18 3.50 -3.71
C ARG A 107 16.99 2.05 -4.18
N ILE A 108 16.23 1.86 -5.25
CA ILE A 108 15.97 0.54 -5.84
C ILE A 108 17.27 -0.09 -6.36
N LEU A 109 18.08 0.67 -7.10
CA LEU A 109 19.35 0.17 -7.64
C LEU A 109 20.36 -0.15 -6.54
N ASN A 110 20.43 0.68 -5.50
CA ASN A 110 21.34 0.49 -4.38
C ASN A 110 20.83 -0.55 -3.36
N ARG A 111 19.61 -1.08 -3.55
CA ARG A 111 18.90 -1.95 -2.60
C ARG A 111 18.83 -1.37 -1.19
N ASP A 112 18.70 -0.06 -1.10
CA ASP A 112 18.65 0.69 0.14
C ASP A 112 17.40 1.56 0.17
N PRO A 113 16.40 1.25 1.01
CA PRO A 113 15.20 2.09 1.13
C PRO A 113 15.48 3.45 1.80
N GLY A 114 16.69 3.67 2.32
CA GLY A 114 17.11 4.84 3.07
C GLY A 114 16.29 5.04 4.35
N ALA A 115 16.13 6.26 4.81
CA ALA A 115 15.55 6.51 6.13
C ALA A 115 14.01 6.38 6.13
N PRO A 116 13.40 5.78 7.17
CA PRO A 116 11.93 5.61 7.24
C PRO A 116 11.14 6.90 7.09
N GLN A 117 11.69 8.05 7.51
CA GLN A 117 11.06 9.36 7.40
C GLN A 117 11.00 9.92 5.97
N ASP A 118 11.82 9.42 5.04
CA ASP A 118 11.84 9.91 3.65
C ASP A 118 10.53 9.52 2.94
N TYR A 119 10.14 8.25 3.14
CA TYR A 119 8.90 7.66 2.65
C TYR A 119 8.25 6.77 3.70
N PRO A 120 7.53 7.34 4.69
CA PRO A 120 6.84 6.55 5.70
C PRO A 120 5.75 5.69 5.08
N ILE A 121 5.74 4.39 5.42
CA ILE A 121 4.77 3.43 4.90
C ILE A 121 3.86 2.99 6.04
N ILE A 122 2.60 3.44 6.00
CA ILE A 122 1.57 3.07 6.97
C ILE A 122 0.68 1.98 6.38
N LEU A 123 0.47 0.90 7.15
CA LEU A 123 -0.33 -0.24 6.72
C LEU A 123 -1.71 -0.22 7.39
N HIS A 124 -2.74 -0.34 6.57
CA HIS A 124 -4.10 -0.61 6.99
C HIS A 124 -4.51 -1.96 6.43
N GLN A 125 -4.86 -2.89 7.30
CA GLN A 125 -5.24 -4.24 6.94
C GLN A 125 -6.71 -4.46 7.23
N ILE A 126 -7.41 -5.04 6.26
CA ILE A 126 -8.76 -5.51 6.43
C ILE A 126 -8.70 -6.84 7.19
N SER A 127 -9.26 -6.89 8.39
CA SER A 127 -9.15 -8.02 9.32
C SER A 127 -10.14 -9.15 9.04
N THR A 128 -11.06 -8.95 8.09
CA THR A 128 -11.99 -9.98 7.59
C THR A 128 -11.90 -10.07 6.07
N ARG A 129 -12.21 -11.23 5.51
CA ARG A 129 -12.29 -11.39 4.06
C ARG A 129 -13.43 -10.57 3.49
N GLY A 130 -13.24 -10.09 2.27
CA GLY A 130 -14.23 -9.36 1.52
C GLY A 130 -14.06 -9.58 0.03
N ALA A 131 -14.76 -8.76 -0.76
CA ALA A 131 -14.61 -8.82 -2.21
C ALA A 131 -13.18 -8.47 -2.61
N HIS A 132 -12.55 -9.30 -3.44
CA HIS A 132 -11.27 -8.95 -4.05
C HIS A 132 -11.48 -7.75 -4.97
N HIS A 133 -10.77 -6.65 -4.71
CA HIS A 133 -10.66 -5.56 -5.65
C HIS A 133 -9.23 -5.03 -5.66
N ASN A 134 -8.63 -5.03 -6.84
CA ASN A 134 -7.41 -4.28 -7.06
C ASN A 134 -7.83 -2.91 -7.59
N ARG A 135 -7.45 -1.85 -6.87
CA ARG A 135 -7.73 -0.47 -7.25
C ARG A 135 -6.46 0.17 -7.75
N ALA A 136 -6.56 0.87 -8.86
CA ALA A 136 -5.49 1.74 -9.35
C ALA A 136 -4.91 2.58 -8.19
N PRO A 137 -3.58 2.62 -8.05
CA PRO A 137 -2.93 3.49 -7.09
C PRO A 137 -3.31 4.95 -7.34
N ILE A 138 -3.41 5.72 -6.25
CA ILE A 138 -3.84 7.12 -6.30
C ILE A 138 -3.03 7.96 -5.33
N LEU A 139 -2.59 9.13 -5.80
CA LEU A 139 -2.04 10.19 -4.97
C LEU A 139 -3.20 10.91 -4.27
N GLU A 140 -3.14 10.98 -2.95
CA GLU A 140 -4.13 11.63 -2.10
C GLU A 140 -3.46 12.65 -1.18
N GLU A 141 -4.24 13.66 -0.80
CA GLU A 141 -3.92 14.59 0.26
C GLU A 141 -4.92 14.40 1.39
N ASP A 142 -4.45 14.51 2.63
CA ASP A 142 -5.28 14.36 3.83
C ASP A 142 -4.76 15.30 4.93
N THR A 143 -5.56 15.49 5.97
CA THR A 143 -5.18 16.26 7.15
C THR A 143 -5.22 15.35 8.37
N ILE A 144 -4.09 15.26 9.07
CA ILE A 144 -4.00 14.55 10.34
C ILE A 144 -4.21 15.55 11.45
N THR A 145 -5.25 15.32 12.25
CA THR A 145 -5.54 16.08 13.46
C THR A 145 -5.19 15.23 14.67
N VAL A 146 -4.29 15.71 15.51
CA VAL A 146 -3.97 15.10 16.80
C VAL A 146 -4.38 16.05 17.90
N GLU A 147 -5.06 15.54 18.93
CA GLU A 147 -5.56 16.36 20.02
C GLU A 147 -4.44 17.19 20.65
N GLY A 148 -4.64 18.50 20.74
CA GLY A 148 -3.64 19.44 21.25
C GLY A 148 -2.48 19.75 20.31
N GLN A 149 -2.52 19.31 19.05
CA GLN A 149 -1.53 19.63 18.02
C GLN A 149 -2.17 20.39 16.84
N PRO A 150 -1.37 21.17 16.09
CA PRO A 150 -1.82 21.74 14.82
C PRO A 150 -2.25 20.64 13.83
N GLU A 151 -3.08 21.03 12.88
CA GLU A 151 -3.39 20.17 11.74
C GLU A 151 -2.15 19.94 10.87
N HIS A 152 -1.89 18.69 10.52
CA HIS A 152 -0.75 18.29 9.71
C HIS A 152 -1.23 17.85 8.33
N LYS A 153 -0.86 18.59 7.29
CA LYS A 153 -1.12 18.17 5.91
C LYS A 153 -0.20 17.04 5.51
N VAL A 154 -0.77 15.99 4.94
CA VAL A 154 -0.02 14.82 4.47
C VAL A 154 -0.39 14.50 3.04
N VAL A 155 0.62 14.10 2.28
CA VAL A 155 0.48 13.68 0.89
C VAL A 155 1.01 12.26 0.79
N TYR A 156 0.21 11.34 0.25
CA TYR A 156 0.60 9.94 0.14
C TYR A 156 0.04 9.28 -1.11
N VAL A 157 0.70 8.22 -1.57
CA VAL A 157 0.17 7.33 -2.59
C VAL A 157 -0.39 6.09 -1.91
N ARG A 158 -1.62 5.73 -2.26
CA ARG A 158 -2.32 4.56 -1.71
C ARG A 158 -2.29 3.38 -2.68
N PHE A 159 -1.81 2.24 -2.22
CA PHE A 159 -1.82 0.97 -2.94
C PHE A 159 -2.70 -0.07 -2.23
N TYR A 160 -3.34 -0.97 -3.00
CA TYR A 160 -4.24 -2.01 -2.49
C TYR A 160 -3.74 -3.43 -2.84
N PHE A 161 -3.54 -4.29 -1.85
CA PHE A 161 -3.05 -5.67 -2.04
C PHE A 161 -3.91 -6.65 -1.28
N GLU A 162 -4.88 -7.31 -1.92
CA GLU A 162 -5.63 -8.44 -1.32
C GLU A 162 -6.00 -8.24 0.16
N GLY A 163 -6.68 -7.15 0.49
CA GLY A 163 -7.05 -6.83 1.88
C GLY A 163 -6.05 -5.97 2.66
N LEU A 164 -4.92 -5.60 2.07
CA LEU A 164 -3.97 -4.63 2.62
C LEU A 164 -4.05 -3.31 1.85
N VAL A 165 -3.93 -2.22 2.57
CA VAL A 165 -3.78 -0.88 2.01
C VAL A 165 -2.48 -0.29 2.54
N ALA A 166 -1.52 -0.05 1.65
CA ALA A 166 -0.29 0.65 1.98
C ALA A 166 -0.45 2.12 1.61
N ARG A 167 -0.22 3.01 2.57
CA ARG A 167 -0.09 4.46 2.34
C ARG A 167 1.38 4.82 2.40
N ILE A 168 1.94 5.21 1.27
CA ILE A 168 3.34 5.63 1.16
C ILE A 168 3.35 7.15 1.15
N HIS A 169 3.72 7.75 2.28
CA HIS A 169 3.76 9.20 2.44
C HIS A 169 4.97 9.79 1.73
N LEU A 170 4.78 10.91 1.05
CA LEU A 170 5.84 11.68 0.43
C LEU A 170 6.38 12.65 1.49
N GLY A 171 7.48 12.29 2.16
CA GLY A 171 7.99 13.01 3.33
C GLY A 171 8.33 14.47 3.03
N ASN A 172 8.93 14.72 1.86
CA ASN A 172 9.23 16.06 1.35
C ASN A 172 7.99 16.95 1.05
N ARG A 173 6.81 16.34 0.88
CA ARG A 173 5.54 17.04 0.65
C ARG A 173 4.63 17.07 1.88
N SER A 174 5.01 16.39 2.96
CA SER A 174 4.15 16.17 4.12
C SER A 174 4.73 16.81 5.37
N GLN A 175 3.86 17.38 6.21
CA GLN A 175 4.24 17.96 7.50
C GLN A 175 4.10 16.89 8.60
N LEU A 176 4.88 15.82 8.50
CA LEU A 176 4.74 14.67 9.40
C LEU A 176 5.34 14.97 10.78
N PRO A 177 4.62 14.68 11.88
CA PRO A 177 5.21 14.71 13.20
C PRO A 177 6.36 13.71 13.34
N ASP A 178 7.36 13.99 14.19
CA ASP A 178 8.55 13.14 14.37
C ASP A 178 8.23 11.68 14.74
N TYR A 179 7.14 11.46 15.50
CA TYR A 179 6.71 10.12 15.90
C TYR A 179 6.03 9.35 14.78
N PHE A 180 5.65 9.98 13.67
CA PHE A 180 4.89 9.35 12.59
C PHE A 180 5.69 8.24 11.91
N SER A 181 7.02 8.41 11.81
CA SER A 181 7.94 7.38 11.34
C SER A 181 7.90 6.09 12.17
N LYS A 182 7.52 6.17 13.45
CA LYS A 182 7.39 5.00 14.35
C LYS A 182 6.09 4.23 14.12
N LEU A 183 5.07 4.87 13.52
CA LEU A 183 3.80 4.23 13.17
C LEU A 183 3.94 3.37 11.91
N GLY A 184 4.86 3.76 11.02
CA GLY A 184 5.14 3.03 9.78
C GLY A 184 6.18 1.94 9.92
N ILE A 185 6.36 1.19 8.83
CA ILE A 185 7.37 0.12 8.75
C ILE A 185 8.74 0.69 9.11
N ASN A 186 9.35 0.14 10.16
CA ASN A 186 10.68 0.56 10.63
C ASN A 186 11.52 -0.66 11.07
N ASP A 187 12.82 -0.42 11.25
CA ASP A 187 13.86 -1.40 11.58
C ASP A 187 14.17 -1.51 13.07
N ARG A 188 13.73 -0.55 13.89
CA ARG A 188 14.13 -0.45 15.30
C ARG A 188 13.15 -1.12 16.26
N TYR A 189 11.85 -1.12 15.94
CA TYR A 189 10.80 -1.56 16.85
C TYR A 189 9.67 -2.27 16.11
N GLU A 190 8.70 -2.78 16.88
CA GLU A 190 7.39 -3.08 16.33
C GLU A 190 6.75 -1.81 15.76
N PHE A 191 5.99 -1.96 14.68
CA PHE A 191 5.18 -0.89 14.11
C PHE A 191 3.71 -1.25 14.10
N VAL A 192 2.87 -0.24 13.88
CA VAL A 192 1.42 -0.36 13.93
C VAL A 192 0.88 -0.78 12.57
N VAL A 193 0.07 -1.83 12.54
CA VAL A 193 -0.80 -2.16 11.41
C VAL A 193 -2.23 -1.90 11.85
N TYR A 194 -2.89 -0.91 11.26
CA TYR A 194 -4.27 -0.57 11.59
C TYR A 194 -5.21 -1.64 11.06
N LEU A 195 -6.16 -2.08 11.88
CA LEU A 195 -7.14 -3.10 11.52
C LEU A 195 -8.51 -2.45 11.26
N HIS A 196 -9.13 -2.87 10.17
CA HIS A 196 -10.48 -2.46 9.78
C HIS A 196 -11.27 -3.70 9.41
N GLU A 197 -12.50 -3.86 9.87
CA GLU A 197 -13.36 -4.89 9.30
C GLU A 197 -13.78 -4.49 7.89
N PHE A 198 -13.94 -5.45 6.98
CA PHE A 198 -14.36 -5.16 5.62
C PHE A 198 -15.66 -4.34 5.60
N ASP A 199 -16.62 -4.72 6.44
CA ASP A 199 -17.94 -4.09 6.51
C ASP A 199 -17.94 -2.64 6.99
N ASN A 200 -16.86 -2.21 7.66
CA ASN A 200 -16.66 -0.87 8.20
C ASN A 200 -15.50 -0.13 7.53
N SER A 201 -15.02 -0.64 6.38
CA SER A 201 -13.85 -0.10 5.70
C SER A 201 -14.25 0.88 4.60
N ARG A 202 -13.44 1.94 4.41
CA ARG A 202 -13.51 2.80 3.21
C ARG A 202 -13.46 1.98 1.91
N THR A 203 -12.82 0.82 1.97
CA THR A 203 -12.79 -0.16 0.88
C THR A 203 -14.20 -0.59 0.45
N LYS A 204 -15.10 -0.95 1.38
CA LYS A 204 -16.49 -1.30 1.07
C LYS A 204 -17.27 -0.09 0.59
N ASP A 205 -17.17 1.06 1.25
CA ASP A 205 -17.86 2.29 0.83
C ASP A 205 -17.54 2.63 -0.61
N ASN A 206 -16.26 2.52 -0.94
CA ASN A 206 -15.82 2.80 -2.29
C ASN A 206 -16.24 1.69 -3.29
N LEU A 207 -16.37 0.42 -2.88
CA LEU A 207 -16.88 -0.66 -3.74
C LEU A 207 -18.36 -0.45 -4.06
N VAL A 208 -19.15 -0.04 -3.06
CA VAL A 208 -20.55 0.34 -3.23
C VAL A 208 -20.66 1.50 -4.22
N SER A 209 -19.83 2.54 -4.07
CA SER A 209 -19.78 3.67 -5.01
C SER A 209 -19.44 3.22 -6.44
N MET A 210 -18.47 2.33 -6.64
CA MET A 210 -18.16 1.79 -7.99
C MET A 210 -19.33 1.00 -8.60
N MET A 211 -20.04 0.20 -7.79
CA MET A 211 -21.22 -0.54 -8.26
C MET A 211 -22.38 0.39 -8.64
N GLN A 212 -22.56 1.48 -7.89
CA GLN A 212 -23.54 2.53 -8.19
C GLN A 212 -23.21 3.22 -9.51
N ASP A 213 -21.97 3.71 -9.68
CA ASP A 213 -21.49 4.33 -10.93
C ASP A 213 -21.66 3.41 -12.15
N TYR A 214 -21.40 2.11 -12.01
CA TYR A 214 -21.56 1.14 -13.09
C TYR A 214 -23.04 0.91 -13.46
N THR A 215 -23.92 0.92 -12.46
CA THR A 215 -25.37 0.74 -12.64
C THR A 215 -25.99 1.96 -13.32
N GLU A 216 -25.58 3.17 -12.92
CA GLU A 216 -26.03 4.43 -13.52
C GLU A 216 -25.59 4.57 -14.98
N ARG A 217 -24.33 4.20 -15.30
CA ARG A 217 -23.83 4.21 -16.69
C ARG A 217 -24.51 3.20 -17.61
N ARG A 218 -24.98 2.06 -17.09
CA ARG A 218 -25.81 1.10 -17.85
C ARG A 218 -27.24 1.59 -18.04
N GLY A 219 -27.80 2.33 -17.08
CA GLY A 219 -29.12 2.95 -17.20
C GLY A 219 -29.15 4.10 -18.21
N ALA A 220 -28.07 4.88 -18.30
CA ALA A 220 -27.96 6.02 -19.23
C ALA A 220 -27.68 5.64 -20.69
N GLY A 221 -27.26 4.39 -20.97
CA GLY A 221 -27.00 3.88 -22.32
C GLY A 221 -28.16 3.12 -22.96
N ALA A 222 -29.36 3.16 -22.37
CA ALA A 222 -30.53 2.40 -22.80
C ALA A 222 -31.67 3.28 -23.37
N TYR A 223 -31.34 4.43 -23.95
CA TYR A 223 -32.28 5.29 -24.70
C TYR A 223 -31.70 5.69 -26.05
#